data_AF-A0A9R0P2I3-F1
#
_entry.id   AF-A0A9R0P2I3-F1
#
_cell.length_a   1.000
_cell.length_b   1.000
_cell.length_c   1.000
_cell.angle_alpha   90.00
_cell.angle_beta   90.00
_cell.angle_gamma   90.00
#
_symmetry.space_group_name_H-M   'P 1'
#
loop_
_entity.id
_entity.type
_entity.pdbx_description
1 polymer ?
#
loop_
_entity_poly.entity_id
_entity_poly.type
_entity_poly.pdbx_seq_one_letter_code
_entity_poly.pdbx_strand_id
1 'polypeptide(L)'
;MKPSSRDLGLSSPSAVADEAMSYVGKHLPEFLVGHCARSFLFVRPTAAAQGLEPGRDYDEELVFLICLLHDLGLSEAGNGSQRFEVDGADMARAFLLDAGVEQERADAVWEGIVLHTSDGIAERFSPEARVAQVGIATDIAGLARDALPEDLIAGAVEAWPREDLGYAFVEHHSAQIAGTPGKASPINFPGHVAALTVPPGQAPTWYDMIEGSGWGDRPPYRRSGAPAAAETPGQLASLFLQRFRAGDLDGLIALYEPGGVIGRRGGDPVAGHEAIRAELGALLDDGVAIESVPRSAVSGPGLALLSHVVTLTAPDGTSTVVDSTEVARRQADGRWLYAIDDPFFARRAAELQ
;
A
#
# COMPACT_ATOMS: atom_id res chain seq x y z
N MET A 1 -2.05 26.31 28.47
CA MET A 1 -0.60 26.55 28.61
C MET A 1 0.04 25.88 27.42
N LYS A 2 0.95 26.55 26.69
CA LYS A 2 1.63 25.89 25.56
C LYS A 2 2.52 24.78 26.15
N PRO A 3 2.45 23.54 25.66
CA PRO A 3 3.26 22.44 26.18
C PRO A 3 4.75 22.74 25.97
N SER A 4 5.56 22.42 26.98
CA SER A 4 7.02 22.61 27.02
C SER A 4 7.76 21.29 26.88
N SER A 5 9.06 21.34 26.56
CA SER A 5 9.92 20.13 26.51
C SER A 5 9.96 19.39 27.85
N ARG A 6 9.80 20.11 28.96
CA ARG A 6 9.69 19.55 30.30
C ARG A 6 8.41 18.75 30.53
N ASP A 7 7.29 19.16 29.91
CA ASP A 7 6.02 18.44 30.00
C ASP A 7 6.07 17.08 29.29
N LEU A 8 6.96 16.95 28.30
CA LEU A 8 7.27 15.68 27.64
C LEU A 8 8.34 14.84 28.36
N GLY A 9 8.82 15.30 29.52
CA GLY A 9 9.71 14.53 30.39
C GLY A 9 11.17 14.50 29.96
N LEU A 10 11.62 15.39 29.06
CA LEU A 10 13.04 15.53 28.69
C LEU A 10 13.90 15.76 29.95
N SER A 11 14.98 14.97 30.12
CA SER A 11 15.77 15.00 31.38
C SER A 11 16.49 16.33 31.59
N SER A 12 16.91 16.97 30.51
CA SER A 12 17.62 18.25 30.53
C SER A 12 17.01 19.19 29.49
N PRO A 13 15.91 19.89 29.82
CA PRO A 13 15.29 20.87 28.94
C PRO A 13 16.27 21.97 28.53
N SER A 14 16.20 22.39 27.27
CA SER A 14 17.00 23.48 26.70
C SER A 14 16.14 24.48 25.96
N ALA A 15 16.71 25.66 25.68
CA ALA A 15 16.02 26.69 24.91
C ALA A 15 15.61 26.17 23.52
N VAL A 16 16.48 25.43 22.83
CA VAL A 16 16.16 24.90 21.50
C VAL A 16 15.06 23.84 21.55
N ALA A 17 14.98 23.03 22.60
CA ALA A 17 13.90 22.05 22.77
C ALA A 17 12.52 22.73 22.94
N ASP A 18 12.45 23.80 23.72
CA ASP A 18 11.22 24.59 23.89
C ASP A 18 10.86 25.40 22.61
N GLU A 19 11.87 25.89 21.90
CA GLU A 19 11.70 26.53 20.60
C GLU A 19 11.17 25.55 19.55
N ALA A 20 11.68 24.31 19.52
CA ALA A 20 11.21 23.25 18.62
C ALA A 20 9.74 22.92 18.87
N MET A 21 9.31 22.77 20.13
CA MET A 21 7.89 22.61 20.51
C MET A 21 7.02 23.76 19.97
N SER A 22 7.50 24.99 20.12
CA SER A 22 6.80 26.17 19.59
C SER A 22 6.82 26.22 18.06
N TYR A 23 7.85 25.68 17.42
CA TYR A 23 8.02 25.65 15.97
C TYR A 23 7.08 24.65 15.32
N VAL A 24 7.00 23.42 15.84
CA VAL A 24 6.09 22.38 15.32
C VAL A 24 4.64 22.79 15.50
N GLY A 25 4.27 23.38 16.64
CA GLY A 25 2.90 23.87 16.88
C GLY A 25 2.47 25.04 15.99
N LYS A 26 3.40 25.69 15.27
CA LYS A 26 3.08 26.71 14.26
C LYS A 26 2.92 26.15 12.85
N HIS A 27 3.55 25.01 12.55
CA HIS A 27 3.68 24.49 11.19
C HIS A 27 2.89 23.21 10.95
N LEU A 28 2.65 22.41 11.99
CA LEU A 28 1.97 21.12 11.88
C LEU A 28 0.52 21.22 12.38
N PRO A 29 -0.41 20.45 11.78
CA PRO A 29 -1.73 20.24 12.34
C PRO A 29 -1.64 19.55 13.71
N GLU A 30 -2.66 19.76 14.55
CA GLU A 30 -2.67 19.32 15.96
C GLU A 30 -2.41 17.82 16.12
N PHE A 31 -3.01 16.98 15.28
CA PHE A 31 -2.81 15.52 15.34
C PHE A 31 -1.34 15.10 15.07
N LEU A 32 -0.61 15.81 14.20
CA LEU A 32 0.81 15.56 13.93
C LEU A 32 1.70 16.08 15.07
N VAL A 33 1.34 17.22 15.69
CA VAL A 33 2.02 17.68 16.92
C VAL A 33 1.86 16.63 18.02
N GLY A 34 0.65 16.08 18.18
CA GLY A 34 0.37 14.99 19.11
C GLY A 34 1.18 13.73 18.79
N HIS A 35 1.30 13.36 17.51
CA HIS A 35 2.14 12.24 17.08
C HIS A 35 3.62 12.44 17.42
N CYS A 36 4.17 13.60 17.11
CA CYS A 36 5.54 13.97 17.43
C CYS A 36 5.82 13.88 18.95
N ALA A 37 4.90 14.39 19.77
CA ALA A 37 4.97 14.32 21.23
C ALA A 37 4.92 12.88 21.76
N ARG A 38 3.94 12.08 21.31
CA ARG A 38 3.80 10.67 21.72
C ARG A 38 4.99 9.82 21.28
N SER A 39 5.54 10.08 20.09
CA SER A 39 6.73 9.39 19.58
C SER A 39 7.91 9.52 20.53
N PHE A 40 8.17 10.73 21.06
CA PHE A 40 9.21 10.93 22.07
C PHE A 40 8.90 10.23 23.41
N LEU A 41 7.65 10.33 23.90
CA LEU A 41 7.23 9.67 25.15
C LEU A 41 7.48 8.15 25.12
N PHE A 42 7.39 7.53 23.94
CA PHE A 42 7.57 6.10 23.74
C PHE A 42 9.02 5.67 23.54
N VAL A 43 9.97 6.60 23.35
CA VAL A 43 11.40 6.29 23.18
C VAL A 43 11.96 5.58 24.40
N ARG A 44 11.81 6.16 25.61
CA ARG A 44 12.49 5.60 26.81
C ARG A 44 12.11 4.16 27.11
N PRO A 45 10.81 3.77 27.18
CA PRO A 45 10.46 2.39 27.47
C PRO A 45 10.90 1.42 26.37
N THR A 46 10.80 1.82 25.10
CA THR A 46 11.19 0.96 23.97
C THR A 46 12.72 0.83 23.84
N ALA A 47 13.47 1.87 24.20
CA ALA A 47 14.94 1.82 24.33
C ALA A 47 15.37 0.95 25.51
N ALA A 48 14.72 1.09 26.67
CA ALA A 48 15.00 0.28 27.86
C ALA A 48 14.75 -1.22 27.62
N ALA A 49 13.72 -1.58 26.86
CA ALA A 49 13.46 -2.96 26.44
C ALA A 49 14.59 -3.56 25.57
N GLN A 50 15.42 -2.71 24.96
CA GLN A 50 16.61 -3.08 24.19
C GLN A 50 17.91 -2.96 25.02
N GLY A 51 17.81 -2.59 26.30
CA GLY A 51 18.96 -2.38 27.19
C GLY A 51 19.68 -1.03 26.98
N LEU A 52 19.04 -0.07 26.31
CA LEU A 52 19.61 1.25 26.00
C LEU A 52 19.11 2.32 26.99
N GLU A 53 20.02 3.17 27.46
CA GLU A 53 19.78 4.21 28.46
C GLU A 53 20.14 5.62 27.94
N PRO A 54 19.30 6.64 28.18
CA PRO A 54 19.59 8.02 27.78
C PRO A 54 20.83 8.55 28.51
N GLY A 55 21.67 9.30 27.80
CA GLY A 55 22.93 9.86 28.32
C GLY A 55 24.08 8.86 28.45
N ARG A 56 23.79 7.55 28.37
CA ARG A 56 24.81 6.48 28.28
C ARG A 56 24.98 6.00 26.84
N ASP A 57 23.88 5.64 26.21
CA ASP A 57 23.88 4.99 24.89
C ASP A 57 23.39 5.91 23.77
N TYR A 58 22.63 6.96 24.08
CA TYR A 58 22.16 7.98 23.12
C TYR A 58 21.98 9.35 23.77
N ASP A 59 22.14 10.42 23.00
CA ASP A 59 21.80 11.79 23.39
C ASP A 59 20.28 12.00 23.32
N GLU A 60 19.66 12.15 24.48
CA GLU A 60 18.21 12.30 24.61
C GLU A 60 17.67 13.60 24.01
N GLU A 61 18.45 14.68 24.01
CA GLU A 61 18.02 15.94 23.39
C GLU A 61 17.99 15.81 21.87
N LEU A 62 18.97 15.13 21.26
CA LEU A 62 18.94 14.86 19.82
C LEU A 62 17.74 14.00 19.44
N VAL A 63 17.44 12.95 20.23
CA VAL A 63 16.26 12.10 20.01
C VAL A 63 14.96 12.91 20.15
N PHE A 64 14.88 13.78 21.15
CA PHE A 64 13.76 14.70 21.30
C PHE A 64 13.55 15.58 20.06
N LEU A 65 14.63 16.19 19.57
CA LEU A 65 14.58 17.04 18.37
C LEU A 65 14.21 16.25 17.12
N ILE A 66 14.73 15.03 16.94
CA ILE A 66 14.32 14.13 15.84
C ILE A 66 12.82 13.85 15.92
N CYS A 67 12.32 13.34 17.05
CA CYS A 67 10.91 12.99 17.21
C CYS A 67 9.98 14.19 16.99
N LEU A 68 10.36 15.39 17.44
CA LEU A 68 9.52 16.57 17.23
C LEU A 68 9.52 17.07 15.79
N LEU A 69 10.66 17.05 15.11
CA LEU A 69 10.83 17.74 13.85
C LEU A 69 10.64 16.84 12.63
N HIS A 70 10.51 15.51 12.81
CA HIS A 70 10.55 14.54 11.70
C HIS A 70 9.47 14.75 10.63
N ASP A 71 8.28 15.22 11.03
CA ASP A 71 7.13 15.41 10.14
C ASP A 71 7.01 16.83 9.57
N LEU A 72 8.01 17.70 9.77
CA LEU A 72 7.98 19.07 9.23
C LEU A 72 7.79 19.12 7.70
N GLY A 73 8.20 18.07 6.97
CA GLY A 73 7.98 17.95 5.53
C GLY A 73 6.51 17.85 5.12
N LEU A 74 5.60 17.64 6.07
CA LEU A 74 4.15 17.60 5.89
C LEU A 74 3.46 18.92 6.22
N SER A 75 4.23 19.93 6.62
CA SER A 75 3.73 21.30 6.74
C SER A 75 3.65 21.97 5.37
N GLU A 76 2.88 23.06 5.28
CA GLU A 76 2.86 23.90 4.06
C GLU A 76 4.26 24.44 3.73
N ALA A 77 5.00 24.88 4.75
CA ALA A 77 6.35 25.44 4.60
C ALA A 77 7.40 24.38 4.21
N GLY A 78 7.24 23.14 4.67
CA GLY A 78 8.09 22.00 4.36
C GLY A 78 7.65 21.23 3.10
N ASN A 79 6.61 21.66 2.39
CA ASN A 79 6.12 20.97 1.20
C ASN A 79 6.95 21.31 -0.06
N GLY A 80 8.22 20.89 -0.07
CA GLY A 80 9.12 20.99 -1.22
C GLY A 80 8.85 19.96 -2.32
N SER A 81 9.86 19.70 -3.16
CA SER A 81 9.78 18.77 -4.29
C SER A 81 10.39 17.40 -4.03
N GLN A 82 10.99 17.17 -2.86
CA GLN A 82 11.71 15.92 -2.54
C GLN A 82 10.78 14.93 -1.82
N ARG A 83 11.26 13.84 -1.24
CA ARG A 83 10.39 13.07 -0.32
C ARG A 83 10.22 13.85 1.00
N PHE A 84 9.08 13.75 1.70
CA PHE A 84 8.77 14.60 2.86
C PHE A 84 9.82 14.46 3.98
N GLU A 85 10.44 13.29 4.10
CA GLU A 85 11.50 13.03 5.07
C GLU A 85 12.70 13.95 4.84
N VAL A 86 13.05 14.19 3.57
CA VAL A 86 14.19 15.05 3.20
C VAL A 86 13.81 16.52 3.30
N ASP A 87 12.65 16.93 2.77
CA ASP A 87 12.22 18.33 2.91
C ASP A 87 12.04 18.73 4.38
N GLY A 88 11.51 17.83 5.21
CA GLY A 88 11.38 18.02 6.65
C GLY A 88 12.73 18.08 7.37
N ALA A 89 13.66 17.19 7.03
CA ALA A 89 15.01 17.23 7.58
C ALA A 89 15.74 18.53 7.21
N ASP A 90 15.67 18.98 5.96
CA ASP A 90 16.27 20.24 5.50
C ASP A 90 15.70 21.45 6.27
N MET A 91 14.37 21.49 6.44
CA MET A 91 13.69 22.51 7.23
C MET A 91 14.09 22.47 8.72
N ALA A 92 14.14 21.29 9.31
CA ALA A 92 14.56 21.08 10.70
C ALA A 92 16.01 21.54 10.92
N ARG A 93 16.91 21.16 10.03
CA ARG A 93 18.33 21.53 10.08
C ARG A 93 18.53 23.04 9.97
N ALA A 94 17.83 23.70 9.05
CA ALA A 94 17.87 25.16 8.93
C ALA A 94 17.39 25.84 10.22
N PHE A 95 16.26 25.38 10.77
CA PHE A 95 15.75 25.87 12.06
C PHE A 95 16.77 25.73 13.21
N LEU A 96 17.43 24.57 13.32
CA LEU A 96 18.41 24.31 14.38
C LEU A 96 19.66 25.19 14.24
N LEU A 97 20.18 25.35 13.02
CA LEU A 97 21.33 26.21 12.76
C LEU A 97 21.01 27.68 13.07
N ASP A 98 19.83 28.16 12.70
CA ASP A 98 19.37 29.52 13.03
C ASP A 98 19.19 29.73 14.54
N ALA A 99 18.83 28.68 15.28
CA ALA A 99 18.78 28.66 16.73
C ALA A 99 20.17 28.55 17.41
N GLY A 100 21.25 28.48 16.63
CA GLY A 100 22.62 28.41 17.13
C GLY A 100 23.07 27.02 17.56
N VAL A 101 22.38 25.96 17.15
CA VAL A 101 22.83 24.58 17.37
C VAL A 101 24.04 24.30 16.48
N GLU A 102 25.05 23.66 17.06
CA GLU A 102 26.27 23.26 16.34
C GLU A 102 25.95 22.39 15.13
N GLN A 103 26.70 22.58 14.04
CA GLN A 103 26.42 21.92 12.76
C GLN A 103 26.37 20.39 12.87
N GLU A 104 27.30 19.79 13.62
CA GLU A 104 27.35 18.34 13.82
C GLU A 104 26.08 17.80 14.50
N ARG A 105 25.52 18.53 15.47
CA ARG A 105 24.27 18.17 16.15
C ARG A 105 23.07 18.33 15.21
N ALA A 106 23.03 19.41 14.45
CA ALA A 106 21.99 19.64 13.45
C ALA A 106 22.02 18.56 12.33
N ASP A 107 23.22 18.13 11.91
CA ASP A 107 23.43 17.05 10.94
C ASP A 107 22.97 15.69 11.51
N ALA A 108 23.20 15.42 12.80
CA ALA A 108 22.70 14.22 13.47
C ALA A 108 21.16 14.18 13.55
N VAL A 109 20.51 15.32 13.83
CA VAL A 109 19.04 15.42 13.77
C VAL A 109 18.54 15.21 12.35
N TRP A 110 19.19 15.83 11.36
CA TRP A 110 18.87 15.65 9.94
C TRP A 110 18.94 14.17 9.55
N GLU A 111 20.01 13.45 9.95
CA GLU A 111 20.18 12.01 9.71
C GLU A 111 19.03 11.19 10.32
N GLY A 112 18.70 11.44 11.59
CA GLY A 112 17.60 10.75 12.27
C GLY A 112 16.26 10.96 11.56
N ILE A 113 16.01 12.18 11.07
CA ILE A 113 14.78 12.49 10.34
C ILE A 113 14.76 11.80 8.97
N VAL A 114 15.80 11.87 8.14
CA VAL A 114 15.71 11.23 6.80
C VAL A 114 15.58 9.70 6.85
N LEU A 115 15.99 9.08 7.96
CA LEU A 115 15.94 7.63 8.17
C LEU A 115 14.66 7.14 8.84
N HIS A 116 13.78 8.01 9.36
CA HIS A 116 12.69 7.60 10.25
C HIS A 116 11.64 6.67 9.60
N THR A 117 11.45 6.73 8.28
CA THR A 117 10.55 5.81 7.56
C THR A 117 11.26 4.59 6.95
N SER A 118 12.55 4.39 7.27
CA SER A 118 13.42 3.42 6.60
C SER A 118 13.71 2.23 7.51
N ASP A 119 12.72 1.35 7.64
CA ASP A 119 12.79 0.14 8.45
C ASP A 119 14.03 -0.71 8.13
N GLY A 120 14.74 -1.17 9.17
CA GLY A 120 15.97 -1.96 9.04
C GLY A 120 17.20 -1.18 8.56
N ILE A 121 17.06 0.10 8.21
CA ILE A 121 18.17 1.00 7.83
C ILE A 121 18.56 1.88 9.02
N ALA A 122 17.61 2.59 9.65
CA ALA A 122 17.89 3.52 10.75
C ALA A 122 18.73 2.91 11.88
N GLU A 123 18.48 1.64 12.21
CA GLU A 123 19.18 0.88 13.25
C GLU A 123 20.68 0.67 13.01
N ARG A 124 21.16 0.91 11.79
CA ARG A 124 22.55 0.69 11.35
C ARG A 124 23.41 1.96 11.36
N PHE A 125 22.83 3.11 11.67
CA PHE A 125 23.51 4.41 11.69
C PHE A 125 23.83 4.81 13.13
N SER A 126 23.15 5.81 13.68
CA SER A 126 23.36 6.31 15.04
C SER A 126 22.38 5.68 16.05
N PRO A 127 22.78 5.54 17.34
CA PRO A 127 21.87 5.17 18.41
C PRO A 127 20.64 6.09 18.50
N GLU A 128 20.82 7.39 18.26
CA GLU A 128 19.76 8.40 18.25
C GLU A 128 18.75 8.13 17.14
N ALA A 129 19.20 7.92 15.90
CA ALA A 129 18.32 7.57 14.78
C ALA A 129 17.56 6.27 15.06
N ARG A 130 18.23 5.27 15.63
CA ARG A 130 17.62 3.99 15.99
C ARG A 130 16.48 4.16 17.01
N VAL A 131 16.75 4.77 18.16
CA VAL A 131 15.74 4.85 19.23
C VAL A 131 14.61 5.82 18.88
N ALA A 132 14.90 6.90 18.13
CA ALA A 132 13.89 7.80 17.61
C ALA A 132 12.96 7.10 16.61
N GLN A 133 13.52 6.34 15.66
CA GLN A 133 12.72 5.59 14.68
C GLN A 133 11.80 4.57 15.37
N VAL A 134 12.29 3.86 16.38
CA VAL A 134 11.44 2.92 17.14
C VAL A 134 10.29 3.66 17.81
N GLY A 135 10.54 4.77 18.51
CA GLY A 135 9.49 5.57 19.15
C GLY A 135 8.44 6.10 18.17
N ILE A 136 8.87 6.59 16.99
CA ILE A 136 8.00 7.05 15.90
C ILE A 136 7.15 5.89 15.36
N ALA A 137 7.78 4.75 15.05
CA ALA A 137 7.10 3.55 14.58
C ALA A 137 6.18 2.93 15.63
N THR A 138 6.45 3.11 16.93
CA THR A 138 5.54 2.69 18.00
C THR A 138 4.21 3.44 17.93
N ASP A 139 4.22 4.76 17.71
CA ASP A 139 2.97 5.54 17.69
C ASP A 139 2.14 5.33 16.41
N ILE A 140 2.79 5.06 15.26
CA ILE A 140 2.13 4.81 13.97
C ILE A 140 1.78 3.33 13.79
N ALA A 141 2.77 2.44 13.85
CA ALA A 141 2.65 1.03 13.46
C ALA A 141 2.55 0.07 14.65
N GLY A 142 2.66 0.57 15.89
CA GLY A 142 2.62 -0.27 17.09
C GLY A 142 3.90 -1.08 17.31
N LEU A 143 5.01 -0.74 16.67
CA LEU A 143 6.30 -1.41 16.87
C LEU A 143 6.70 -1.34 18.35
N ALA A 144 7.07 -2.47 18.97
CA ALA A 144 7.46 -2.56 20.37
C ALA A 144 6.43 -1.97 21.38
N ARG A 145 5.15 -1.84 20.99
CA ARG A 145 4.09 -1.27 21.83
C ARG A 145 3.91 -2.04 23.14
N ASP A 146 4.15 -3.36 23.14
CA ASP A 146 4.04 -4.20 24.33
C ASP A 146 5.08 -3.87 25.42
N ALA A 147 6.12 -3.10 25.09
CA ALA A 147 7.08 -2.59 26.07
C ALA A 147 6.59 -1.34 26.81
N LEU A 148 5.50 -0.71 26.36
CA LEU A 148 4.99 0.52 26.96
C LEU A 148 4.11 0.22 28.19
N PRO A 149 4.32 0.91 29.33
CA PRO A 149 3.39 0.90 30.44
C PRO A 149 1.99 1.40 30.03
N GLU A 150 0.93 0.72 30.49
CA GLU A 150 -0.46 1.07 30.12
C GLU A 150 -0.86 2.49 30.56
N ASP A 151 -0.37 2.93 31.72
CA ASP A 151 -0.60 4.27 32.27
C ASP A 151 0.10 5.36 31.44
N LEU A 152 1.30 5.08 30.92
CA LEU A 152 1.99 5.96 29.99
C LEU A 152 1.19 6.12 28.69
N ILE A 153 0.69 5.02 28.11
CA ILE A 153 -0.14 5.08 26.91
C ILE A 153 -1.40 5.91 27.18
N ALA A 154 -2.11 5.62 28.28
CA ALA A 154 -3.35 6.30 28.62
C ALA A 154 -3.13 7.81 28.81
N GLY A 155 -2.11 8.21 29.58
CA GLY A 155 -1.80 9.62 29.81
C GLY A 155 -1.34 10.34 28.53
N ALA A 156 -0.57 9.66 27.67
CA ALA A 156 -0.13 10.22 26.39
C ALA A 156 -1.29 10.46 25.44
N VAL A 157 -2.24 9.52 25.34
CA VAL A 157 -3.43 9.63 24.48
C VAL A 157 -4.46 10.62 25.05
N GLU A 158 -4.55 10.76 26.36
CA GLU A 158 -5.39 11.79 27.01
C GLU A 158 -4.85 13.20 26.75
N ALA A 159 -3.53 13.41 26.93
CA ALA A 159 -2.89 14.70 26.69
C ALA A 159 -2.84 15.06 25.19
N TRP A 160 -2.65 14.04 24.35
CA TRP A 160 -2.52 14.16 22.90
C TRP A 160 -3.40 13.12 22.22
N PRO A 161 -4.68 13.44 21.97
CA PRO A 161 -5.60 12.54 21.27
C PRO A 161 -5.01 12.04 19.95
N ARG A 162 -5.31 10.78 19.61
CA ARG A 162 -4.76 10.14 18.41
C ARG A 162 -5.46 10.57 17.12
N GLU A 163 -6.75 10.94 17.19
CA GLU A 163 -7.53 11.35 16.01
C GLU A 163 -7.43 10.37 14.83
N ASP A 164 -7.60 9.06 15.11
CA ASP A 164 -7.43 8.00 14.12
C ASP A 164 -6.10 8.09 13.33
N LEU A 165 -5.03 8.49 14.04
CA LEU A 165 -3.71 8.88 13.53
C LEU A 165 -3.28 8.18 12.25
N GLY A 166 -3.25 6.85 12.24
CA GLY A 166 -2.75 6.07 11.09
C GLY A 166 -3.51 6.37 9.79
N TYR A 167 -4.82 6.61 9.87
CA TYR A 167 -5.64 6.98 8.73
C TYR A 167 -5.53 8.48 8.42
N ALA A 168 -5.60 9.35 9.44
CA ALA A 168 -5.46 10.79 9.27
C ALA A 168 -4.12 11.19 8.63
N PHE A 169 -3.04 10.51 9.02
CA PHE A 169 -1.69 10.68 8.47
C PHE A 169 -1.63 10.36 6.98
N VAL A 170 -2.24 9.25 6.55
CA VAL A 170 -2.31 8.82 5.15
C VAL A 170 -3.11 9.81 4.30
N GLU A 171 -4.26 10.27 4.79
CA GLU A 171 -5.09 11.28 4.10
C GLU A 171 -4.35 12.61 3.93
N HIS A 172 -3.69 13.09 5.00
CA HIS A 172 -2.90 14.33 4.96
C HIS A 172 -1.74 14.25 3.96
N HIS A 173 -0.98 13.17 3.97
CA HIS A 173 0.08 12.93 2.98
C HIS A 173 -0.45 12.87 1.55
N SER A 174 -1.59 12.22 1.34
CA SER A 174 -2.14 11.99 0.01
C SER A 174 -2.54 13.28 -0.68
N ALA A 175 -3.09 14.25 0.08
CA ALA A 175 -3.34 15.60 -0.42
C ALA A 175 -2.06 16.29 -0.91
N GLN A 176 -0.95 16.14 -0.16
CA GLN A 176 0.34 16.70 -0.54
C GLN A 176 0.92 16.02 -1.79
N ILE A 177 0.86 14.68 -1.87
CA ILE A 177 1.33 13.90 -3.02
C ILE A 177 0.55 14.27 -4.28
N ALA A 178 -0.76 14.49 -4.19
CA ALA A 178 -1.57 14.90 -5.33
C ALA A 178 -1.11 16.24 -5.95
N GLY A 179 -0.63 17.18 -5.12
CA GLY A 179 -0.06 18.45 -5.57
C GLY A 179 1.36 18.33 -6.14
N THR A 180 2.15 17.37 -5.65
CA THR A 180 3.54 17.15 -6.05
C THR A 180 3.84 15.66 -6.26
N PRO A 181 3.36 15.04 -7.36
CA PRO A 181 3.47 13.58 -7.55
C PRO A 181 4.91 13.03 -7.56
N GLY A 182 5.89 13.87 -7.92
CA GLY A 182 7.30 13.49 -7.96
C GLY A 182 7.90 13.06 -6.61
N LYS A 183 7.26 13.43 -5.48
CA LYS A 183 7.69 13.01 -4.13
C LYS A 183 7.43 11.51 -3.87
N ALA A 184 6.44 10.93 -4.58
CA ALA A 184 5.93 9.56 -4.39
C ALA A 184 6.56 8.56 -5.37
N SER A 185 7.86 8.32 -5.22
CA SER A 185 8.57 7.31 -6.00
C SER A 185 8.18 5.88 -5.57
N PRO A 186 8.07 4.90 -6.48
CA PRO A 186 7.67 3.52 -6.16
C PRO A 186 8.60 2.77 -5.18
N ILE A 187 9.73 3.37 -4.82
CA ILE A 187 10.76 2.77 -3.95
C ILE A 187 10.91 3.52 -2.61
N ASN A 188 9.96 4.39 -2.26
CA ASN A 188 9.96 5.11 -0.98
C ASN A 188 8.59 5.07 -0.27
N PHE A 189 8.56 5.54 0.97
CA PHE A 189 7.33 5.53 1.79
C PHE A 189 6.19 6.38 1.20
N PRO A 190 6.41 7.62 0.71
CA PRO A 190 5.38 8.36 -0.01
C PRO A 190 4.79 7.63 -1.22
N GLY A 191 5.58 6.84 -1.94
CA GLY A 191 5.08 5.95 -3.00
C GLY A 191 4.16 4.86 -2.48
N HIS A 192 4.45 4.29 -1.31
CA HIS A 192 3.55 3.34 -0.64
C HIS A 192 2.23 4.01 -0.23
N VAL A 193 2.28 5.22 0.34
CA VAL A 193 1.08 6.00 0.66
C VAL A 193 0.26 6.29 -0.59
N ALA A 194 0.91 6.73 -1.67
CA ALA A 194 0.25 6.96 -2.95
C ALA A 194 -0.46 5.69 -3.46
N ALA A 195 0.17 4.51 -3.34
CA ALA A 195 -0.43 3.24 -3.75
C ALA A 195 -1.68 2.84 -2.95
N LEU A 196 -1.86 3.37 -1.73
CA LEU A 196 -3.03 3.12 -0.91
C LEU A 196 -4.21 4.04 -1.23
N THR A 197 -3.94 5.28 -1.68
CA THR A 197 -4.96 6.33 -1.77
C THR A 197 -5.35 6.72 -3.19
N VAL A 198 -4.49 6.49 -4.19
CA VAL A 198 -4.90 6.63 -5.58
C VAL A 198 -5.67 5.38 -6.05
N PRO A 199 -6.57 5.50 -7.04
CA PRO A 199 -7.30 4.34 -7.55
C PRO A 199 -6.35 3.22 -7.98
N PRO A 200 -6.70 1.94 -7.75
CA PRO A 200 -5.86 0.80 -8.13
C PRO A 200 -5.37 0.88 -9.58
N GLY A 201 -4.06 0.75 -9.77
CA GLY A 201 -3.40 0.83 -11.08
C GLY A 201 -3.01 2.26 -11.53
N GLN A 202 -3.21 3.29 -10.70
CA GLN A 202 -2.80 4.66 -11.04
C GLN A 202 -1.54 5.15 -10.33
N ALA A 203 -1.07 4.45 -9.28
CA ALA A 203 0.20 4.78 -8.64
C ALA A 203 1.38 4.34 -9.53
N PRO A 204 2.43 5.16 -9.67
CA PRO A 204 3.67 4.72 -10.31
C PRO A 204 4.22 3.47 -9.65
N THR A 205 4.62 2.50 -10.46
CA THR A 205 5.22 1.24 -10.01
C THR A 205 6.70 1.17 -10.37
N TRP A 206 7.39 0.17 -9.82
CA TRP A 206 8.74 -0.19 -10.25
C TRP A 206 8.84 -0.38 -11.77
N TYR A 207 7.84 -1.03 -12.39
CA TYR A 207 7.87 -1.30 -13.83
C TYR A 207 7.71 -0.03 -14.66
N ASP A 208 6.86 0.92 -14.23
CA ASP A 208 6.73 2.21 -14.91
C ASP A 208 8.05 2.99 -14.88
N MET A 209 8.75 2.94 -13.73
CA MET A 209 10.08 3.56 -13.60
C MET A 209 11.11 2.91 -14.54
N ILE A 210 11.13 1.58 -14.65
CA ILE A 210 12.05 0.87 -15.56
C ILE A 210 11.69 1.11 -17.03
N GLU A 211 10.42 1.08 -17.40
CA GLU A 211 9.97 1.37 -18.77
C GLU A 211 10.29 2.81 -19.19
N GLY A 212 10.13 3.77 -18.28
CA GLY A 212 10.47 5.18 -18.49
C GLY A 212 11.98 5.50 -18.45
N SER A 213 12.83 4.56 -18.08
CA SER A 213 14.26 4.80 -17.85
C SER A 213 15.08 5.07 -19.12
N GLY A 214 14.55 4.71 -20.30
CA GLY A 214 15.23 4.90 -21.59
C GLY A 214 16.34 3.89 -21.91
N TRP A 215 16.67 2.97 -21.00
CA TRP A 215 17.65 1.90 -21.25
C TRP A 215 17.16 0.83 -22.23
N GLY A 216 15.85 0.80 -22.51
CA GLY A 216 15.23 -0.20 -23.37
C GLY A 216 15.19 -1.60 -22.75
N ASP A 217 15.36 -1.67 -21.42
CA ASP A 217 15.26 -2.91 -20.66
C ASP A 217 13.90 -3.54 -20.90
N ARG A 218 13.92 -4.85 -21.15
CA ARG A 218 12.72 -5.66 -21.29
C ARG A 218 12.73 -6.66 -20.15
N PRO A 219 11.57 -6.98 -19.57
CA PRO A 219 11.51 -8.08 -18.63
C PRO A 219 12.15 -9.32 -19.28
N PRO A 220 12.97 -10.08 -18.54
CA PRO A 220 13.76 -11.20 -19.08
C PRO A 220 12.88 -12.32 -19.69
N TYR A 221 11.56 -12.25 -19.49
CA TYR A 221 10.55 -12.99 -20.21
C TYR A 221 9.56 -12.03 -20.88
N ARG A 222 9.23 -12.26 -22.17
CA ARG A 222 8.12 -11.58 -22.86
C ARG A 222 6.86 -11.59 -21.98
N ARG A 223 6.32 -10.42 -21.65
CA ARG A 223 4.87 -10.28 -21.42
C ARG A 223 4.20 -10.17 -22.79
N SER A 224 3.44 -11.17 -23.21
CA SER A 224 2.39 -10.94 -24.22
C SER A 224 1.45 -9.88 -23.65
N GLY A 225 1.02 -8.90 -24.45
CA GLY A 225 0.22 -7.72 -24.04
C GLY A 225 -1.20 -8.01 -23.52
N ALA A 226 -1.29 -8.86 -22.51
CA ALA A 226 -2.40 -9.07 -21.60
C ALA A 226 -1.76 -9.35 -20.24
N PRO A 227 -2.35 -8.93 -19.11
CA PRO A 227 -1.87 -9.40 -17.83
C PRO A 227 -1.92 -10.96 -17.83
N ALA A 228 -0.84 -11.60 -17.35
CA ALA A 228 -0.73 -13.06 -17.31
C ALA A 228 -1.83 -13.71 -16.47
N ALA A 229 -2.53 -12.92 -15.65
CA ALA A 229 -3.73 -13.28 -14.92
C ALA A 229 -4.59 -12.05 -14.65
N ALA A 230 -5.86 -12.25 -14.32
CA ALA A 230 -6.75 -11.15 -13.95
C ALA A 230 -6.39 -10.59 -12.57
N GLU A 231 -6.20 -9.28 -12.45
CA GLU A 231 -5.99 -8.55 -11.18
C GLU A 231 -7.32 -8.00 -10.63
N THR A 232 -8.31 -7.85 -11.50
CA THR A 232 -9.70 -7.52 -11.17
C THR A 232 -10.64 -8.57 -11.79
N PRO A 233 -11.81 -8.83 -11.19
CA PRO A 233 -12.73 -9.83 -11.73
C PRO A 233 -13.24 -9.45 -13.14
N GLY A 234 -13.34 -8.15 -13.45
CA GLY A 234 -13.74 -7.67 -14.77
C GLY A 234 -12.73 -7.96 -15.90
N GLN A 235 -11.46 -8.19 -15.58
CA GLN A 235 -10.45 -8.54 -16.59
C GLN A 235 -10.58 -9.97 -17.11
N LEU A 236 -11.23 -10.87 -16.35
CA LEU A 236 -11.32 -12.30 -16.69
C LEU A 236 -11.93 -12.56 -18.06
N ALA A 237 -13.07 -11.93 -18.38
CA ALA A 237 -13.75 -12.13 -19.67
C ALA A 237 -12.93 -11.60 -20.85
N SER A 238 -12.22 -10.47 -20.67
CA SER A 238 -11.36 -9.91 -21.71
C SER A 238 -10.15 -10.81 -21.98
N LEU A 239 -9.52 -11.32 -20.91
CA LEU A 239 -8.43 -12.28 -21.01
C LEU A 239 -8.87 -13.60 -21.63
N PHE A 240 -10.06 -14.09 -21.28
CA PHE A 240 -10.64 -15.29 -21.86
C PHE A 240 -10.80 -15.14 -23.37
N LEU A 241 -11.48 -14.08 -23.83
CA LEU A 241 -11.69 -13.84 -25.26
C LEU A 241 -10.37 -13.71 -26.03
N GLN A 242 -9.37 -13.05 -25.44
CA GLN A 242 -8.05 -12.89 -26.05
C GLN A 242 -7.35 -14.24 -26.22
N ARG A 243 -7.31 -15.06 -25.17
CA ARG A 243 -6.65 -16.39 -25.18
C ARG A 243 -7.39 -17.35 -26.09
N PHE A 244 -8.72 -17.29 -26.09
CA PHE A 244 -9.57 -18.09 -26.98
C PHE A 244 -9.31 -17.77 -28.45
N ARG A 245 -9.31 -16.49 -28.83
CA ARG A 245 -8.99 -16.06 -30.22
C ARG A 245 -7.56 -16.40 -30.64
N ALA A 246 -6.63 -16.47 -29.70
CA ALA A 246 -5.25 -16.87 -29.94
C ALA A 246 -5.05 -18.39 -30.04
N GLY A 247 -6.08 -19.20 -29.73
CA GLY A 247 -5.93 -20.65 -29.59
C GLY A 247 -5.05 -21.06 -28.41
N ASP A 248 -4.86 -20.17 -27.42
CA ASP A 248 -3.99 -20.37 -26.27
C ASP A 248 -4.73 -21.18 -25.19
N LEU A 249 -4.80 -22.49 -25.37
CA LEU A 249 -5.48 -23.38 -24.44
C LEU A 249 -4.83 -23.40 -23.05
N ASP A 250 -3.49 -23.34 -22.97
CA ASP A 250 -2.79 -23.25 -21.69
C ASP A 250 -3.11 -21.95 -20.95
N GLY A 251 -3.15 -20.83 -21.67
CA GLY A 251 -3.64 -19.58 -21.15
C GLY A 251 -5.09 -19.69 -20.67
N LEU A 252 -6.01 -20.28 -21.45
CA LEU A 252 -7.41 -20.40 -21.04
C LEU A 252 -7.55 -21.14 -19.71
N ILE A 253 -6.85 -22.27 -19.54
CA ILE A 253 -6.90 -23.05 -18.30
C ILE A 253 -6.30 -22.29 -17.13
N ALA A 254 -5.29 -21.45 -17.35
CA ALA A 254 -4.73 -20.59 -16.32
C ALA A 254 -5.71 -19.51 -15.78
N LEU A 255 -6.90 -19.34 -16.38
CA LEU A 255 -7.96 -18.48 -15.85
C LEU A 255 -8.89 -19.19 -14.85
N TYR A 256 -8.75 -20.50 -14.66
CA TYR A 256 -9.62 -21.29 -13.77
C TYR A 256 -8.87 -21.74 -12.51
N GLU A 257 -9.59 -21.85 -11.40
CA GLU A 257 -9.07 -22.52 -10.20
C GLU A 257 -8.73 -24.00 -10.52
N PRO A 258 -7.77 -24.63 -9.82
CA PRO A 258 -7.46 -26.05 -10.02
C PRO A 258 -8.68 -26.98 -9.92
N GLY A 259 -9.66 -26.61 -9.08
CA GLY A 259 -10.95 -27.29 -8.93
C GLY A 259 -12.13 -26.52 -9.54
N GLY A 260 -11.88 -25.59 -10.46
CA GLY A 260 -12.92 -24.79 -11.11
C GLY A 260 -13.93 -25.66 -11.85
N VAL A 261 -15.13 -25.14 -12.06
CA VAL A 261 -16.24 -25.85 -12.68
C VAL A 261 -16.70 -25.12 -13.94
N ILE A 262 -16.91 -25.85 -15.04
CA ILE A 262 -17.54 -25.31 -16.25
C ILE A 262 -18.88 -26.00 -16.54
N GLY A 263 -19.91 -25.19 -16.82
CA GLY A 263 -21.24 -25.65 -17.24
C GLY A 263 -21.26 -26.08 -18.71
N ARG A 264 -22.09 -27.08 -19.03
CA ARG A 264 -22.26 -27.60 -20.39
C ARG A 264 -23.66 -27.34 -20.93
N ARG A 265 -23.79 -27.25 -22.26
CA ARG A 265 -25.08 -27.07 -22.93
C ARG A 265 -26.03 -28.27 -22.71
N GLY A 266 -25.47 -29.44 -22.42
CA GLY A 266 -26.17 -30.65 -22.03
C GLY A 266 -25.26 -31.56 -21.20
N GLY A 267 -25.82 -32.22 -20.20
CA GLY A 267 -25.09 -33.04 -19.23
C GLY A 267 -24.61 -32.27 -18.00
N ASP A 268 -23.96 -32.99 -17.09
CA ASP A 268 -23.49 -32.43 -15.82
C ASP A 268 -22.29 -31.48 -16.03
N PRO A 269 -22.14 -30.44 -15.18
CA PRO A 269 -20.94 -29.61 -15.15
C PRO A 269 -19.70 -30.47 -14.90
N VAL A 270 -18.55 -30.02 -15.40
CA VAL A 270 -17.27 -30.68 -15.14
C VAL A 270 -16.34 -29.83 -14.31
N ALA A 271 -15.54 -30.50 -13.51
CA ALA A 271 -14.62 -29.88 -12.57
C ALA A 271 -13.17 -30.27 -12.87
N GLY A 272 -12.28 -29.30 -12.65
CA GLY A 272 -10.84 -29.48 -12.72
C GLY A 272 -10.24 -29.21 -14.09
N HIS A 273 -8.96 -28.82 -14.08
CA HIS A 273 -8.24 -28.36 -15.27
C HIS A 273 -8.24 -29.35 -16.43
N GLU A 274 -8.12 -30.65 -16.18
CA GLU A 274 -8.13 -31.67 -17.23
C GLU A 274 -9.47 -31.70 -17.99
N ALA A 275 -10.59 -31.67 -17.26
CA ALA A 275 -11.92 -31.69 -17.86
C ALA A 275 -12.25 -30.37 -18.57
N ILE A 276 -11.91 -29.23 -17.96
CA ILE A 276 -12.09 -27.91 -18.59
C ILE A 276 -11.25 -27.81 -19.87
N ARG A 277 -10.03 -28.38 -19.87
CA ARG A 277 -9.16 -28.41 -21.05
C ARG A 277 -9.78 -29.17 -22.21
N ALA A 278 -10.43 -30.30 -21.93
CA ALA A 278 -11.13 -31.06 -22.97
C ALA A 278 -12.29 -30.23 -23.57
N GLU A 279 -13.07 -29.54 -22.74
CA GLU A 279 -14.20 -28.71 -23.21
C GLU A 279 -13.76 -27.53 -24.06
N LEU A 280 -12.83 -26.73 -23.57
CA LEU A 280 -12.35 -25.55 -24.29
C LEU A 280 -11.55 -25.94 -25.54
N GLY A 281 -10.80 -27.05 -25.47
CA GLY A 281 -10.10 -27.62 -26.62
C GLY A 281 -11.06 -28.01 -27.74
N ALA A 282 -12.16 -28.70 -27.42
CA ALA A 282 -13.17 -29.07 -28.42
C ALA A 282 -13.80 -27.84 -29.12
N LEU A 283 -14.09 -26.77 -28.36
CA LEU A 283 -14.62 -25.53 -28.95
C LEU A 283 -13.62 -24.85 -29.91
N LEU A 284 -12.34 -24.89 -29.59
CA LEU A 284 -11.27 -24.37 -30.46
C LEU A 284 -11.12 -25.23 -31.72
N ASP A 285 -11.12 -26.56 -31.57
CA ASP A 285 -11.00 -27.51 -32.68
C ASP A 285 -12.20 -27.42 -33.63
N ASP A 286 -13.40 -27.17 -33.09
CA ASP A 286 -14.64 -26.95 -33.85
C ASP A 286 -14.69 -25.56 -34.52
N GLY A 287 -13.69 -24.70 -34.29
CA GLY A 287 -13.60 -23.38 -34.93
C GLY A 287 -14.70 -22.40 -34.50
N VAL A 288 -15.25 -22.57 -33.30
CA VAL A 288 -16.28 -21.68 -32.76
C VAL A 288 -15.70 -20.28 -32.54
N ALA A 289 -16.42 -19.23 -32.92
CA ALA A 289 -16.10 -17.86 -32.55
C ALA A 289 -16.93 -17.43 -31.33
N ILE A 290 -16.28 -16.75 -30.38
CA ILE A 290 -16.92 -16.26 -29.15
C ILE A 290 -16.83 -14.74 -29.08
N GLU A 291 -17.98 -14.11 -28.83
CA GLU A 291 -18.09 -12.72 -28.43
C GLU A 291 -18.80 -12.64 -27.08
N SER A 292 -18.42 -11.68 -26.23
CA SER A 292 -18.99 -11.51 -24.90
C SER A 292 -19.15 -10.03 -24.58
N VAL A 293 -20.32 -9.67 -24.04
CA VAL A 293 -20.66 -8.31 -23.61
C VAL A 293 -21.07 -8.35 -22.13
N PRO A 294 -20.45 -7.56 -21.24
CA PRO A 294 -20.84 -7.52 -19.83
C PRO A 294 -22.31 -7.15 -19.63
N ARG A 295 -23.02 -7.92 -18.81
CA ARG A 295 -24.43 -7.71 -18.45
C ARG A 295 -24.56 -7.15 -17.04
N SER A 296 -23.86 -7.74 -16.08
CA SER A 296 -23.85 -7.31 -14.69
C SER A 296 -22.63 -7.86 -13.97
N ALA A 297 -22.14 -7.13 -12.95
CA ALA A 297 -21.07 -7.58 -12.08
C ALA A 297 -21.32 -7.09 -10.65
N VAL A 298 -21.14 -7.97 -9.67
CA VAL A 298 -21.15 -7.65 -8.25
C VAL A 298 -19.91 -8.27 -7.62
N SER A 299 -19.05 -7.45 -7.01
CA SER A 299 -17.78 -7.89 -6.41
C SER A 299 -17.72 -7.56 -4.92
N GLY A 300 -17.24 -8.51 -4.11
CA GLY A 300 -16.86 -8.33 -2.72
C GLY A 300 -15.38 -8.66 -2.47
N PRO A 301 -14.90 -8.68 -1.21
CA PRO A 301 -13.48 -8.77 -0.85
C PRO A 301 -12.69 -10.01 -1.33
N GLY A 302 -13.36 -11.02 -1.88
CA GLY A 302 -12.69 -12.21 -2.43
C GLY A 302 -13.55 -13.06 -3.38
N LEU A 303 -14.75 -12.61 -3.70
CA LEU A 303 -15.68 -13.26 -4.62
C LEU A 303 -16.34 -12.22 -5.50
N ALA A 304 -16.58 -12.57 -6.75
CA ALA A 304 -17.34 -11.77 -7.68
C ALA A 304 -18.34 -12.65 -8.43
N LEU A 305 -19.56 -12.14 -8.59
CA LEU A 305 -20.56 -12.69 -9.47
C LEU A 305 -20.56 -11.85 -10.75
N LEU A 306 -20.31 -12.50 -11.87
CA LEU A 306 -20.24 -11.90 -13.19
C LEU A 306 -21.34 -12.50 -14.07
N SER A 307 -21.81 -11.72 -15.03
CA SER A 307 -22.74 -12.19 -16.04
C SER A 307 -22.49 -11.44 -17.34
N HIS A 308 -22.50 -12.18 -18.44
CA HIS A 308 -22.31 -11.65 -19.78
C HIS A 308 -23.39 -12.15 -20.72
N VAL A 309 -23.62 -11.41 -21.80
CA VAL A 309 -24.30 -11.91 -23.00
C VAL A 309 -23.22 -12.44 -23.93
N VAL A 310 -23.21 -13.75 -24.16
CA VAL A 310 -22.23 -14.46 -24.96
C VAL A 310 -22.84 -14.90 -26.28
N THR A 311 -22.18 -14.60 -27.39
CA THR A 311 -22.56 -15.08 -28.72
C THR A 311 -21.55 -16.13 -29.17
N LEU A 312 -22.01 -17.36 -29.36
CA LEU A 312 -21.25 -18.47 -29.92
C LEU A 312 -21.62 -18.62 -31.39
N THR A 313 -20.65 -18.53 -32.29
CA THR A 313 -20.87 -18.66 -33.74
C THR A 313 -20.09 -19.83 -34.29
N ALA A 314 -20.79 -20.81 -34.87
CA ALA A 314 -20.17 -21.96 -35.53
C ALA A 314 -19.54 -21.57 -36.88
N PRO A 315 -18.63 -22.39 -37.44
CA PRO A 315 -17.98 -22.10 -38.74
C PRO A 315 -18.94 -21.95 -39.91
N ASP A 316 -20.14 -22.55 -39.83
CA ASP A 316 -21.19 -22.43 -40.85
C ASP A 316 -21.98 -21.11 -40.77
N GLY A 317 -21.63 -20.23 -39.82
CA GLY A 317 -22.27 -18.95 -39.59
C GLY A 317 -23.49 -18.99 -38.65
N THR A 318 -23.84 -20.15 -38.10
CA THR A 318 -24.94 -20.27 -37.14
C THR A 318 -24.54 -19.71 -35.78
N SER A 319 -25.26 -18.70 -35.28
CA SER A 319 -25.01 -18.08 -33.98
C SER A 319 -26.05 -18.46 -32.93
N THR A 320 -25.59 -18.73 -31.70
CA THR A 320 -26.42 -18.87 -30.51
C THR A 320 -26.00 -17.83 -29.49
N VAL A 321 -26.95 -16.99 -29.07
CA VAL A 321 -26.76 -16.04 -27.96
C VAL A 321 -27.19 -16.70 -26.67
N VAL A 322 -26.40 -16.60 -25.59
CA VAL A 322 -26.69 -17.12 -24.25
C VAL A 322 -26.30 -16.11 -23.18
N ASP A 323 -26.96 -16.19 -22.02
CA ASP A 323 -26.58 -15.41 -20.84
C ASP A 323 -25.73 -16.31 -19.95
N SER A 324 -24.48 -15.90 -19.73
CA SER A 324 -23.56 -16.59 -18.84
C SER A 324 -23.65 -16.06 -17.41
N THR A 325 -23.26 -16.91 -16.47
CA THR A 325 -23.06 -16.55 -15.06
C THR A 325 -21.75 -17.15 -14.59
N GLU A 326 -20.85 -16.33 -14.07
CA GLU A 326 -19.57 -16.77 -13.56
C GLU A 326 -19.38 -16.36 -12.09
N VAL A 327 -18.76 -17.24 -11.30
CA VAL A 327 -18.24 -16.94 -9.97
C VAL A 327 -16.73 -16.89 -10.07
N ALA A 328 -16.16 -15.72 -9.82
CA ALA A 328 -14.72 -15.53 -9.72
C ALA A 328 -14.28 -15.42 -8.26
N ARG A 329 -13.11 -15.95 -7.94
CA ARG A 329 -12.52 -15.86 -6.60
C ARG A 329 -11.12 -15.26 -6.66
N ARG A 330 -10.85 -14.37 -5.71
CA ARG A 330 -9.52 -13.82 -5.50
C ARG A 330 -8.64 -14.85 -4.78
N GLN A 331 -7.48 -15.13 -5.37
CA GLN A 331 -6.47 -16.03 -4.85
C GLN A 331 -5.57 -15.31 -3.84
N ALA A 332 -4.79 -16.07 -3.07
CA ALA A 332 -3.88 -15.53 -2.06
C ALA A 332 -2.80 -14.60 -2.65
N ASP A 333 -2.45 -14.80 -3.92
CA ASP A 333 -1.50 -13.97 -4.68
C ASP A 333 -2.16 -12.72 -5.32
N GLY A 334 -3.43 -12.46 -5.01
CA GLY A 334 -4.17 -11.30 -5.46
C GLY A 334 -4.85 -11.46 -6.84
N ARG A 335 -4.55 -12.54 -7.57
CA ARG A 335 -5.15 -12.82 -8.89
C ARG A 335 -6.59 -13.28 -8.75
N TRP A 336 -7.40 -13.08 -9.79
CA TRP A 336 -8.76 -13.59 -9.89
C TRP A 336 -8.79 -14.77 -10.86
N LEU A 337 -9.51 -15.83 -10.47
CA LEU A 337 -9.75 -17.01 -11.29
C LEU A 337 -11.24 -17.35 -11.28
N TYR A 338 -11.72 -17.99 -12.35
CA TYR A 338 -13.04 -18.60 -12.40
C TYR A 338 -13.08 -19.82 -11.45
N ALA A 339 -13.96 -19.74 -10.45
CA ALA A 339 -14.33 -20.88 -9.61
C ALA A 339 -15.50 -21.65 -10.24
N ILE A 340 -16.46 -20.92 -10.82
CA ILE A 340 -17.56 -21.47 -11.60
C ILE A 340 -17.71 -20.61 -12.85
N ASP A 341 -17.80 -21.23 -14.02
CA ASP A 341 -18.10 -20.59 -15.28
C ASP A 341 -19.25 -21.34 -15.94
N ASP A 342 -20.40 -20.71 -16.09
CA ASP A 342 -21.55 -21.35 -16.68
C ASP A 342 -22.16 -20.50 -17.81
N PRO A 343 -21.76 -20.78 -19.06
CA PRO A 343 -22.31 -20.08 -20.23
C PRO A 343 -23.79 -20.41 -20.48
N PHE A 344 -24.40 -21.34 -19.75
CA PHE A 344 -25.78 -21.80 -19.97
C PHE A 344 -26.69 -21.65 -18.73
N PHE A 345 -26.22 -21.01 -17.67
CA PHE A 345 -26.90 -20.93 -16.38
C PHE A 345 -28.35 -20.42 -16.49
N ALA A 346 -28.56 -19.34 -17.24
CA ALA A 346 -29.89 -18.73 -17.39
C ALA A 346 -30.88 -19.54 -18.24
N ARG A 347 -30.41 -20.52 -19.01
CA ARG A 347 -31.24 -21.36 -19.90
C ARG A 347 -31.54 -22.75 -19.36
N ARG A 348 -30.99 -23.14 -18.20
CA ARG A 348 -31.32 -24.41 -17.50
C ARG A 348 -32.65 -24.37 -16.73
N ALA A 349 -33.61 -23.56 -17.18
CA ALA A 349 -34.96 -23.57 -16.63
C ALA A 349 -35.73 -24.81 -17.14
N ALA A 350 -35.51 -25.95 -16.47
CA ALA A 350 -36.47 -27.01 -16.17
C ALA A 350 -35.72 -28.33 -15.88
N GLU A 351 -35.14 -28.51 -14.69
CA GLU A 351 -34.80 -29.83 -14.10
C GLU A 351 -34.10 -29.71 -12.72
N LEU A 352 -34.58 -28.81 -11.87
CA LEU A 352 -34.23 -28.84 -10.44
C LEU A 352 -35.50 -29.18 -9.66
N GLN A 353 -35.72 -30.48 -9.42
CA GLN A 353 -36.61 -31.02 -8.39
C GLN A 353 -35.80 -31.36 -7.15
#